data_AF-A0A359CWJ4-F1
#
_entry.id   AF-A0A359CWJ4-F1
#
_cell.length_a   1.000
_cell.length_b   1.000
_cell.length_c   1.000
_cell.angle_alpha   90.00
_cell.angle_beta   90.00
_cell.angle_gamma   90.00
#
_symmetry.space_group_name_H-M   'P 1'
#
loop_
_entity.id
_entity.type
_entity.pdbx_description
1 polymer ?
#
loop_
_entity_poly.entity_id
_entity_poly.type
_entity_poly.pdbx_seq_one_letter_code
_entity_poly.pdbx_strand_id
1 'polypeptide(L)'
;MKKFIFLFLTCFSHFVLSQNLVPNYSFEEYSTCPNFINQFYKLQYWYNPTTASPDYFNSCSNPSLVGVPNNFFGIQNAYSGNGYIGLGIYSGNVSNYREYVQVELIEPLEVNKKYKVSYFVNLADTFKIASSEISALITINSFYVDTNINLNFIPQITNEVIITDKINWVKITGSYLANGGEKFLTLGNFNNDFNTQIVYIGDSIISPNFEAYYYIDDVYVGLDSTVNINTEAPSKKEEITLYPNPANENVFIKTENSKPAEMFVYNMQGCLMLRQRFTKNTNINLQDWPAGVYYVKIVSENGIFVRKFAKEE
;
A
#
# COMPACT_ATOMS: atom_id res chain seq x y z
N MET A 1 61.66 22.02 -0.48
CA MET A 1 60.25 22.40 -0.73
C MET A 1 59.37 21.20 -0.34
N LYS A 2 58.63 21.29 0.78
CA LYS A 2 57.74 20.21 1.23
C LYS A 2 56.45 20.25 0.38
N LYS A 3 56.20 19.21 -0.41
CA LYS A 3 54.96 19.07 -1.18
C LYS A 3 53.82 18.68 -0.23
N PHE A 4 52.90 19.61 0.01
CA PHE A 4 51.62 19.30 0.64
C PHE A 4 50.73 18.60 -0.39
N ILE A 5 50.36 17.35 -0.12
CA ILE A 5 49.36 16.61 -0.89
C ILE A 5 48.02 16.91 -0.25
N PHE A 6 47.18 17.70 -0.93
CA PHE A 6 45.80 17.93 -0.55
C PHE A 6 44.97 16.72 -0.99
N LEU A 7 44.52 15.90 -0.04
CA LEU A 7 43.57 14.81 -0.28
C LEU A 7 42.16 15.41 -0.33
N PHE A 8 41.59 15.54 -1.53
CA PHE A 8 40.23 16.05 -1.74
C PHE A 8 39.24 14.90 -1.48
N LEU A 9 38.65 14.85 -0.29
CA LEU A 9 37.57 13.89 0.03
C LEU A 9 36.27 14.39 -0.62
N THR A 10 35.93 13.90 -1.81
CA THR A 10 34.63 14.14 -2.43
C THR A 10 33.57 13.29 -1.74
N CYS A 11 32.73 13.92 -0.91
CA CYS A 11 31.57 13.28 -0.30
C CYS A 11 30.48 13.13 -1.37
N PHE A 12 30.44 12.00 -2.07
CA PHE A 12 29.33 11.66 -2.96
C PHE A 12 28.13 11.25 -2.09
N SER A 13 27.14 12.13 -1.97
CA SER A 13 25.83 11.79 -1.44
C SER A 13 25.17 10.78 -2.39
N HIS A 14 25.24 9.50 -2.07
CA HIS A 14 24.53 8.47 -2.81
C HIS A 14 23.06 8.58 -2.42
N PHE A 15 22.23 9.11 -3.32
CA PHE A 15 20.79 8.90 -3.23
C PHE A 15 20.53 7.41 -3.48
N VAL A 16 20.39 6.63 -2.41
CA VAL A 16 19.99 5.23 -2.51
C VAL A 16 18.49 5.24 -2.82
N LEU A 17 18.14 5.09 -4.09
CA LEU A 17 16.79 4.71 -4.47
C LEU A 17 16.58 3.29 -3.95
N SER A 18 15.52 3.07 -3.18
CA SER A 18 15.17 1.71 -2.79
C SER A 18 14.90 0.87 -4.03
N GLN A 19 15.46 -0.34 -4.07
CA GLN A 19 15.17 -1.33 -5.10
C GLN A 19 13.68 -1.72 -5.03
N ASN A 20 13.04 -1.87 -6.19
CA ASN A 20 11.71 -2.47 -6.27
C ASN A 20 11.84 -3.98 -6.02
N LEU A 21 11.15 -4.48 -5.00
CA LEU A 21 11.12 -5.88 -4.58
C LEU A 21 10.11 -6.71 -5.37
N VAL A 22 9.28 -6.09 -6.21
CA VAL A 22 8.32 -6.80 -7.06
C VAL A 22 9.02 -7.24 -8.35
N PRO A 23 9.19 -8.54 -8.60
CA PRO A 23 9.72 -9.01 -9.88
C PRO A 23 8.69 -8.75 -10.99
N ASN A 24 9.18 -8.49 -12.21
CA ASN A 24 8.34 -8.25 -13.39
C ASN A 24 7.18 -7.26 -13.11
N TYR A 25 7.52 -6.15 -12.44
CA TYR A 25 6.55 -5.20 -11.91
C TYR A 25 5.74 -4.44 -12.98
N SER A 26 6.30 -4.31 -14.18
CA SER A 26 5.67 -3.68 -15.34
C SER A 26 5.20 -4.73 -16.37
N PHE A 27 5.12 -6.01 -15.97
CA PHE A 27 4.48 -7.06 -16.77
C PHE A 27 5.07 -7.32 -18.16
N GLU A 28 6.38 -7.20 -18.31
CA GLU A 28 7.10 -7.37 -19.59
C GLU A 28 7.65 -8.78 -19.82
N GLU A 29 7.83 -9.56 -18.75
CA GLU A 29 8.35 -10.93 -18.84
C GLU A 29 7.20 -11.94 -18.94
N TYR A 30 7.15 -12.67 -20.06
CA TYR A 30 6.13 -13.68 -20.34
C TYR A 30 6.72 -14.88 -21.09
N SER A 31 6.09 -16.04 -20.97
CA SER A 31 6.50 -17.27 -21.68
C SER A 31 6.22 -17.20 -23.18
N THR A 32 5.00 -16.80 -23.53
CA THR A 32 4.51 -16.61 -24.90
C THR A 32 3.55 -15.45 -24.90
N CYS A 33 3.47 -14.74 -26.03
CA CYS A 33 2.52 -13.63 -26.13
C CYS A 33 1.07 -14.15 -25.91
N PRO A 34 0.25 -13.47 -25.09
CA PRO A 34 -1.17 -13.81 -24.98
C PRO A 34 -1.85 -13.55 -26.34
N ASN A 35 -2.90 -14.31 -26.66
CA ASN A 35 -3.68 -14.12 -27.91
C ASN A 35 -5.19 -14.23 -27.69
N PHE A 36 -5.61 -14.48 -26.45
CA PHE A 36 -6.99 -14.59 -26.04
C PHE A 36 -7.09 -14.20 -24.56
N ILE A 37 -8.29 -13.86 -24.11
CA ILE A 37 -8.62 -13.60 -22.71
C ILE A 37 -8.38 -14.85 -21.83
N ASN A 38 -8.28 -14.66 -20.52
CA ASN A 38 -8.02 -15.70 -19.52
C ASN A 38 -6.71 -16.48 -19.78
N GLN A 39 -5.67 -15.76 -20.21
CA GLN A 39 -4.33 -16.31 -20.44
C GLN A 39 -3.27 -15.74 -19.49
N PHE A 40 -3.68 -15.31 -18.31
CA PHE A 40 -2.79 -14.74 -17.29
C PHE A 40 -1.62 -15.66 -16.91
N TYR A 41 -1.82 -16.98 -16.96
CA TYR A 41 -0.78 -17.98 -16.70
C TYR A 41 0.45 -17.87 -17.64
N LYS A 42 0.38 -17.09 -18.72
CA LYS A 42 1.53 -16.82 -19.60
C LYS A 42 2.52 -15.81 -19.00
N LEU A 43 2.06 -14.94 -18.11
CA LEU A 43 2.87 -13.92 -17.42
C LEU A 43 3.82 -14.60 -16.43
N GLN A 44 5.09 -14.18 -16.40
CA GLN A 44 6.06 -14.75 -15.46
C GLN A 44 5.93 -14.13 -14.06
N TYR A 45 6.22 -14.94 -13.05
CA TYR A 45 6.24 -14.62 -11.60
C TYR A 45 4.90 -14.28 -10.94
N TRP A 46 3.94 -13.80 -11.72
CA TRP A 46 2.59 -13.51 -11.26
C TRP A 46 1.65 -14.68 -11.50
N TYR A 47 0.76 -14.92 -10.56
CA TYR A 47 -0.23 -16.01 -10.65
C TYR A 47 -1.58 -15.58 -10.07
N ASN A 48 -2.62 -16.28 -10.50
CA ASN A 48 -3.96 -16.13 -9.96
C ASN A 48 -4.08 -17.01 -8.69
N PRO A 49 -4.31 -16.45 -7.49
CA PRO A 49 -4.47 -17.23 -6.27
C PRO A 49 -5.89 -17.80 -6.09
N THR A 50 -6.75 -17.72 -7.12
CA THR A 50 -8.14 -18.18 -7.07
C THR A 50 -8.56 -18.93 -8.35
N THR A 51 -9.86 -19.26 -8.52
CA THR A 51 -10.40 -19.81 -9.78
C THR A 51 -11.00 -18.76 -10.71
N ALA A 52 -10.85 -17.47 -10.40
CA ALA A 52 -11.30 -16.39 -11.29
C ALA A 52 -10.41 -16.29 -12.54
N SER A 53 -10.56 -15.25 -13.36
CA SER A 53 -9.91 -15.19 -14.68
C SER A 53 -9.27 -13.83 -14.98
N PRO A 54 -8.27 -13.39 -14.19
CA PRO A 54 -7.54 -12.18 -14.53
C PRO A 54 -6.97 -12.27 -15.93
N ASP A 55 -6.74 -11.13 -16.57
CA ASP A 55 -6.23 -11.06 -17.93
C ASP A 55 -4.83 -10.45 -17.99
N TYR A 56 -4.09 -10.86 -19.03
CA TYR A 56 -2.81 -10.27 -19.38
C TYR A 56 -2.87 -9.69 -20.79
N PHE A 57 -2.51 -8.43 -20.92
CA PHE A 57 -2.51 -7.66 -22.16
C PHE A 57 -1.08 -7.32 -22.55
N ASN A 58 -0.76 -7.39 -23.85
CA ASN A 58 0.55 -6.97 -24.34
C ASN A 58 0.49 -6.49 -25.80
N SER A 59 1.32 -5.50 -26.15
CA SER A 59 1.42 -4.96 -27.51
C SER A 59 1.90 -5.99 -28.54
N CYS A 60 2.60 -7.06 -28.11
CA CYS A 60 2.96 -8.19 -28.98
C CYS A 60 1.75 -8.90 -29.59
N SER A 61 0.56 -8.70 -29.01
CA SER A 61 -0.68 -9.34 -29.43
C SER A 61 -1.56 -8.45 -30.33
N ASN A 62 -1.07 -7.30 -30.78
CA ASN A 62 -1.91 -6.35 -31.52
C ASN A 62 -1.94 -6.66 -33.05
N PRO A 63 -3.12 -6.82 -33.69
CA PRO A 63 -4.48 -6.78 -33.11
C PRO A 63 -4.96 -8.13 -32.55
N SER A 64 -5.53 -8.10 -31.34
CA SER A 64 -6.22 -9.25 -30.73
C SER A 64 -7.15 -8.78 -29.60
N LEU A 65 -7.88 -9.72 -28.99
CA LEU A 65 -8.71 -9.46 -27.81
C LEU A 65 -7.91 -9.00 -26.58
N VAL A 66 -6.58 -9.17 -26.59
CA VAL A 66 -5.67 -8.85 -25.48
C VAL A 66 -4.49 -7.98 -25.94
N GLY A 67 -4.68 -7.22 -27.02
CA GLY A 67 -3.68 -6.29 -27.55
C GLY A 67 -3.54 -5.02 -26.73
N VAL A 68 -2.38 -4.38 -26.82
CA VAL A 68 -2.17 -3.00 -26.31
C VAL A 68 -1.91 -2.07 -27.50
N PRO A 69 -2.59 -0.92 -27.63
CA PRO A 69 -3.55 -0.38 -26.64
C PRO A 69 -5.00 -0.87 -26.81
N ASN A 70 -5.37 -1.45 -27.96
CA ASN A 70 -6.74 -1.85 -28.23
C ASN A 70 -6.97 -3.33 -27.90
N ASN A 71 -7.93 -3.61 -27.02
CA ASN A 71 -8.33 -4.96 -26.62
C ASN A 71 -9.87 -5.05 -26.46
N PHE A 72 -10.34 -6.21 -26.03
CA PHE A 72 -11.76 -6.50 -25.86
C PHE A 72 -12.48 -5.59 -24.84
N PHE A 73 -11.76 -5.10 -23.83
CA PHE A 73 -12.29 -4.34 -22.71
C PHE A 73 -12.10 -2.82 -22.86
N GLY A 74 -11.28 -2.37 -23.81
CA GLY A 74 -11.12 -0.96 -24.12
C GLY A 74 -9.85 -0.58 -24.84
N ILE A 75 -9.55 0.72 -24.80
CA ILE A 75 -8.35 1.32 -25.37
C ILE A 75 -7.51 1.97 -24.28
N GLN A 76 -6.34 1.41 -23.97
CA GLN A 76 -5.43 1.97 -22.98
C GLN A 76 -3.97 1.67 -23.35
N ASN A 77 -3.11 2.68 -23.37
CA ASN A 77 -1.66 2.44 -23.45
C ASN A 77 -1.14 1.95 -22.10
N ALA A 78 -0.14 1.06 -22.12
CA ALA A 78 0.60 0.69 -20.90
C ALA A 78 1.18 1.93 -20.22
N TYR A 79 1.22 1.91 -18.88
CA TYR A 79 1.86 2.97 -18.11
C TYR A 79 3.38 2.90 -18.29
N SER A 80 3.94 1.70 -18.22
CA SER A 80 5.33 1.39 -18.47
C SER A 80 5.45 0.19 -19.42
N GLY A 81 6.45 0.17 -20.29
CA GLY A 81 6.67 -0.95 -21.18
C GLY A 81 5.56 -1.14 -22.22
N ASN A 82 5.13 -2.39 -22.41
CA ASN A 82 4.27 -2.87 -23.49
C ASN A 82 3.05 -3.66 -23.00
N GLY A 83 3.05 -4.10 -21.75
CA GLY A 83 2.00 -4.93 -21.17
C GLY A 83 1.42 -4.35 -19.89
N TYR A 84 0.27 -4.88 -19.52
CA TYR A 84 -0.38 -4.66 -18.23
C TYR A 84 -1.36 -5.79 -17.96
N ILE A 85 -1.91 -5.84 -16.76
CA ILE A 85 -2.90 -6.85 -16.37
C ILE A 85 -4.27 -6.19 -16.21
N GLY A 86 -5.34 -6.99 -16.24
CA GLY A 86 -6.70 -6.52 -15.97
C GLY A 86 -7.43 -7.40 -14.98
N LEU A 87 -8.23 -6.77 -14.12
CA LEU A 87 -9.01 -7.42 -13.05
C LEU A 87 -10.43 -6.88 -12.97
N GLY A 88 -11.40 -7.80 -12.91
CA GLY A 88 -12.76 -7.55 -12.44
C GLY A 88 -12.81 -7.51 -10.91
N ILE A 89 -12.98 -6.33 -10.32
CA ILE A 89 -13.00 -6.14 -8.86
C ILE A 89 -14.41 -5.99 -8.27
N TYR A 90 -15.44 -6.08 -9.12
CA TYR A 90 -16.85 -6.11 -8.76
C TYR A 90 -17.66 -6.62 -9.95
N SER A 91 -18.75 -7.38 -9.70
CA SER A 91 -19.75 -7.75 -10.70
C SER A 91 -21.15 -7.62 -10.12
N GLY A 92 -22.05 -6.96 -10.85
CA GLY A 92 -23.48 -6.92 -10.56
C GLY A 92 -24.21 -8.18 -11.04
N ASN A 93 -23.56 -9.04 -11.84
CA ASN A 93 -24.15 -10.27 -12.36
C ASN A 93 -23.86 -11.49 -11.47
N VAL A 94 -22.70 -11.51 -10.80
CA VAL A 94 -22.26 -12.60 -9.94
C VAL A 94 -21.92 -12.02 -8.56
N SER A 95 -22.68 -12.42 -7.55
CA SER A 95 -22.50 -11.91 -6.19
C SER A 95 -21.08 -12.17 -5.69
N ASN A 96 -20.48 -11.11 -5.15
CA ASN A 96 -19.15 -11.08 -4.57
C ASN A 96 -18.02 -11.45 -5.53
N TYR A 97 -18.23 -11.47 -6.85
CA TYR A 97 -17.18 -11.82 -7.81
C TYR A 97 -15.95 -10.91 -7.66
N ARG A 98 -14.76 -11.51 -7.54
CA ARG A 98 -13.48 -10.78 -7.41
C ARG A 98 -12.37 -11.53 -8.13
N GLU A 99 -11.53 -10.77 -8.83
CA GLU A 99 -10.27 -11.24 -9.38
C GLU A 99 -9.09 -10.75 -8.53
N TYR A 100 -8.06 -11.60 -8.47
CA TYR A 100 -6.85 -11.34 -7.72
C TYR A 100 -5.64 -11.78 -8.51
N VAL A 101 -4.51 -11.14 -8.23
CA VAL A 101 -3.19 -11.58 -8.70
C VAL A 101 -2.21 -11.55 -7.55
N GLN A 102 -1.30 -12.51 -7.52
CA GLN A 102 -0.31 -12.67 -6.46
C GLN A 102 1.09 -12.78 -7.07
N VAL A 103 2.08 -12.25 -6.35
CA VAL A 103 3.50 -12.30 -6.71
C VAL A 103 4.34 -12.56 -5.46
N GLU A 104 5.40 -13.35 -5.63
CA GLU A 104 6.45 -13.49 -4.62
C GLU A 104 7.45 -12.33 -4.76
N LEU A 105 7.72 -11.63 -3.66
CA LEU A 105 8.74 -10.60 -3.61
C LEU A 105 10.13 -11.21 -3.71
N ILE A 106 11.07 -10.46 -4.31
CA ILE A 106 12.47 -10.88 -4.49
C ILE A 106 13.11 -11.25 -3.15
N GLU A 107 12.80 -10.49 -2.09
CA GLU A 107 13.25 -10.73 -0.73
C GLU A 107 12.07 -10.52 0.25
N PRO A 108 12.04 -11.24 1.39
CA PRO A 108 11.06 -10.99 2.43
C PRO A 108 11.27 -9.61 3.05
N LEU A 109 10.18 -8.98 3.47
CA LEU A 109 10.21 -7.72 4.20
C LEU A 109 10.89 -7.91 5.57
N GLU A 110 11.66 -6.91 5.97
CA GLU A 110 12.38 -6.93 7.23
C GLU A 110 11.56 -6.32 8.36
N VAL A 111 11.61 -6.95 9.53
CA VAL A 111 10.89 -6.50 10.73
C VAL A 111 11.21 -5.04 11.06
N ASN A 112 10.18 -4.28 11.45
CA ASN A 112 10.26 -2.87 11.82
C ASN A 112 10.75 -1.92 10.72
N LYS A 113 10.82 -2.37 9.46
CA LYS A 113 11.06 -1.46 8.33
C LYS A 113 9.73 -1.02 7.72
N LYS A 114 9.70 0.25 7.32
CA LYS A 114 8.56 0.84 6.63
C LYS A 114 8.77 0.66 5.14
N TYR A 115 7.80 0.08 4.46
CA TYR A 115 7.78 -0.14 3.03
C TYR A 115 6.71 0.74 2.39
N LYS A 116 7.02 1.28 1.22
CA LYS A 116 6.06 1.94 0.35
C LYS A 116 5.56 0.91 -0.65
N VAL A 117 4.24 0.85 -0.79
CA VAL A 117 3.55 0.09 -1.83
C VAL A 117 2.90 1.09 -2.77
N SER A 118 3.02 0.87 -4.08
CA SER A 118 2.22 1.62 -5.05
C SER A 118 2.00 0.84 -6.33
N TYR A 119 0.97 1.21 -7.08
CA TYR A 119 0.66 0.68 -8.40
C TYR A 119 -0.25 1.67 -9.11
N PHE A 120 -0.32 1.57 -10.43
CA PHE A 120 -1.17 2.41 -11.25
C PHE A 120 -2.38 1.63 -11.71
N VAL A 121 -3.54 2.29 -11.72
CA VAL A 121 -4.79 1.69 -12.17
C VAL A 121 -5.53 2.61 -13.14
N ASN A 122 -6.27 2.03 -14.05
CA ASN A 122 -7.10 2.75 -15.01
C ASN A 122 -8.40 1.97 -15.22
N LEU A 123 -9.54 2.64 -15.21
CA LEU A 123 -10.82 2.00 -15.46
C LEU A 123 -10.97 1.71 -16.95
N ALA A 124 -11.25 0.45 -17.31
CA ALA A 124 -11.47 0.08 -18.71
C ALA A 124 -12.65 0.86 -19.32
N ASP A 125 -12.42 1.49 -20.47
CA ASP A 125 -13.30 2.53 -21.00
C ASP A 125 -14.73 2.05 -21.35
N THR A 126 -14.89 0.76 -21.67
CA THR A 126 -16.19 0.14 -22.01
C THR A 126 -17.08 -0.13 -20.79
N PHE A 127 -16.54 -0.13 -19.57
CA PHE A 127 -17.28 -0.48 -18.36
C PHE A 127 -18.01 0.72 -17.74
N LYS A 128 -19.15 0.46 -17.11
CA LYS A 128 -20.06 1.49 -16.57
C LYS A 128 -20.01 1.63 -15.05
N ILE A 129 -19.31 0.73 -14.38
CA ILE A 129 -19.21 0.73 -12.93
C ILE A 129 -17.77 1.04 -12.56
N ALA A 130 -17.58 2.07 -11.75
CA ALA A 130 -16.35 2.23 -10.99
C ALA A 130 -16.58 1.77 -9.56
N SER A 131 -15.52 1.28 -8.94
CA SER A 131 -15.52 0.79 -7.57
C SER A 131 -14.37 1.41 -6.80
N SER A 132 -14.53 1.52 -5.48
CA SER A 132 -13.41 1.68 -4.55
C SER A 132 -12.71 0.32 -4.32
N GLU A 133 -11.72 0.30 -3.42
CA GLU A 133 -11.15 -0.91 -2.81
C GLU A 133 -10.24 -1.78 -3.68
N ILE A 134 -9.62 -1.23 -4.74
CA ILE A 134 -8.42 -1.88 -5.29
C ILE A 134 -7.32 -1.79 -4.22
N SER A 135 -6.99 -2.94 -3.64
CA SER A 135 -6.24 -3.04 -2.40
C SER A 135 -5.06 -4.00 -2.53
N ALA A 136 -4.09 -3.84 -1.64
CA ALA A 136 -2.89 -4.67 -1.57
C ALA A 136 -2.82 -5.41 -0.22
N LEU A 137 -2.73 -6.73 -0.31
CA LEU A 137 -2.50 -7.64 0.81
C LEU A 137 -1.06 -8.13 0.76
N ILE A 138 -0.37 -8.10 1.89
CA ILE A 138 0.99 -8.61 2.07
C ILE A 138 0.97 -9.75 3.08
N THR A 139 1.56 -10.88 2.74
CA THR A 139 1.55 -12.11 3.54
C THR A 139 2.91 -12.80 3.58
N ILE A 140 3.15 -13.65 4.58
CA ILE A 140 4.38 -14.44 4.71
C ILE A 140 4.43 -15.60 3.70
N ASN A 141 3.28 -16.27 3.50
CA ASN A 141 3.18 -17.45 2.64
C ASN A 141 2.23 -17.17 1.49
N SER A 142 2.50 -17.79 0.34
CA SER A 142 1.53 -17.90 -0.74
C SER A 142 0.27 -18.62 -0.29
N PHE A 143 -0.84 -18.35 -0.98
CA PHE A 143 -2.09 -19.07 -0.78
C PHE A 143 -2.81 -19.30 -2.11
N TYR A 144 -3.65 -20.33 -2.13
CA TYR A 144 -4.62 -20.57 -3.18
C TYR A 144 -5.98 -20.89 -2.54
N VAL A 145 -7.05 -20.30 -3.03
CA VAL A 145 -8.42 -20.54 -2.56
C VAL A 145 -9.30 -20.87 -3.76
N ASP A 146 -9.93 -22.05 -3.75
CA ASP A 146 -10.82 -22.54 -4.80
C ASP A 146 -12.15 -21.77 -4.81
N THR A 147 -12.12 -20.54 -5.32
CA THR A 147 -13.25 -19.61 -5.35
C THR A 147 -13.06 -18.52 -6.38
N ASN A 148 -14.13 -17.81 -6.75
CA ASN A 148 -14.09 -16.60 -7.57
C ASN A 148 -14.75 -15.40 -6.87
N ILE A 149 -15.00 -15.52 -5.58
CA ILE A 149 -15.59 -14.44 -4.76
C ILE A 149 -14.55 -13.80 -3.85
N ASN A 150 -14.98 -12.75 -3.13
CA ASN A 150 -14.11 -12.00 -2.24
C ASN A 150 -13.41 -12.90 -1.20
N LEU A 151 -12.11 -12.71 -1.04
CA LEU A 151 -11.29 -13.40 -0.05
C LEU A 151 -11.39 -12.69 1.31
N ASN A 152 -11.58 -13.44 2.39
CA ASN A 152 -11.71 -12.90 3.74
C ASN A 152 -10.34 -12.60 4.37
N PHE A 153 -9.60 -11.68 3.77
CA PHE A 153 -8.36 -11.11 4.31
C PHE A 153 -8.52 -9.63 4.59
N ILE A 154 -7.69 -9.10 5.49
CA ILE A 154 -7.60 -7.66 5.76
C ILE A 154 -6.37 -7.13 5.03
N PRO A 155 -6.53 -6.42 3.90
CA PRO A 155 -5.41 -5.83 3.17
C PRO A 155 -4.77 -4.69 3.97
N GLN A 156 -3.47 -4.49 3.81
CA GLN A 156 -2.72 -3.45 4.52
C GLN A 156 -2.73 -2.11 3.77
N ILE A 157 -2.98 -2.14 2.47
CA ILE A 157 -3.08 -0.95 1.63
C ILE A 157 -4.46 -0.97 1.01
N THR A 158 -5.31 -0.03 1.39
CA THR A 158 -6.65 0.16 0.82
C THR A 158 -6.75 1.50 0.14
N ASN A 159 -7.67 1.61 -0.80
CA ASN A 159 -8.04 2.87 -1.43
C ASN A 159 -9.55 3.03 -1.40
N GLU A 160 -10.03 3.84 -0.47
CA GLU A 160 -11.46 4.14 -0.30
C GLU A 160 -11.98 5.08 -1.41
N VAL A 161 -11.10 5.75 -2.15
CA VAL A 161 -11.48 6.66 -3.23
C VAL A 161 -11.89 5.87 -4.46
N ILE A 162 -13.11 6.07 -4.92
CA ILE A 162 -13.60 5.47 -6.16
C ILE A 162 -12.83 6.05 -7.35
N ILE A 163 -12.22 5.17 -8.16
CA ILE A 163 -11.42 5.58 -9.31
C ILE A 163 -12.28 5.50 -10.57
N THR A 164 -12.59 6.65 -11.15
CA THR A 164 -13.46 6.77 -12.34
C THR A 164 -12.72 7.14 -13.62
N ASP A 165 -11.40 7.42 -13.53
CA ASP A 165 -10.61 7.87 -14.67
C ASP A 165 -10.39 6.71 -15.66
N LYS A 166 -10.79 6.95 -16.91
CA LYS A 166 -10.70 6.03 -18.05
C LYS A 166 -9.58 6.39 -19.02
N ILE A 167 -8.89 7.50 -18.81
CA ILE A 167 -7.88 8.05 -19.73
C ILE A 167 -6.51 8.04 -19.06
N ASN A 168 -6.43 8.54 -17.83
CA ASN A 168 -5.18 8.63 -17.11
C ASN A 168 -5.04 7.47 -16.13
N TRP A 169 -3.81 7.03 -15.96
CA TRP A 169 -3.44 6.11 -14.90
C TRP A 169 -3.44 6.84 -13.55
N VAL A 170 -4.19 6.30 -12.60
CA VAL A 170 -4.30 6.81 -11.23
C VAL A 170 -3.39 6.00 -10.31
N LYS A 171 -2.51 6.68 -9.57
CA LYS A 171 -1.61 6.02 -8.63
C LYS A 171 -2.31 5.71 -7.32
N ILE A 172 -2.37 4.44 -6.94
CA ILE A 172 -2.65 4.01 -5.58
C ILE A 172 -1.32 3.86 -4.85
N THR A 173 -1.24 4.36 -3.61
CA THR A 173 -0.03 4.23 -2.80
C THR A 173 -0.36 4.23 -1.31
N GLY A 174 0.40 3.46 -0.55
CA GLY A 174 0.35 3.50 0.90
C GLY A 174 1.68 3.04 1.51
N SER A 175 1.71 3.08 2.83
CA SER A 175 2.86 2.65 3.61
C SER A 175 2.49 1.47 4.50
N TYR A 176 3.40 0.51 4.62
CA TYR A 176 3.27 -0.65 5.49
C TYR A 176 4.46 -0.76 6.44
N LEU A 177 4.20 -0.97 7.74
CA LEU A 177 5.25 -1.30 8.71
C LEU A 177 5.32 -2.82 8.81
N ALA A 178 6.41 -3.42 8.32
CA ALA A 178 6.57 -4.86 8.26
C ALA A 178 6.80 -5.48 9.64
N ASN A 179 6.17 -6.63 9.89
CA ASN A 179 6.42 -7.47 11.06
C ASN A 179 7.59 -8.44 10.83
N GLY A 180 8.03 -8.58 9.58
CA GLY A 180 9.17 -9.40 9.19
C GLY A 180 8.71 -10.73 8.59
N GLY A 181 9.36 -11.12 7.50
CA GLY A 181 9.11 -12.39 6.81
C GLY A 181 7.99 -12.32 5.78
N GLU A 182 7.24 -11.21 5.66
CA GLU A 182 6.25 -11.05 4.61
C GLU A 182 6.92 -11.14 3.23
N LYS A 183 6.45 -12.02 2.35
CA LYS A 183 7.12 -12.33 1.07
C LYS A 183 6.18 -12.35 -0.13
N PHE A 184 4.88 -12.19 0.06
CA PHE A 184 3.90 -12.25 -1.02
C PHE A 184 3.02 -11.03 -1.04
N LEU A 185 2.80 -10.46 -2.22
CA LEU A 185 1.89 -9.36 -2.49
C LEU A 185 0.69 -9.90 -3.29
N THR A 186 -0.53 -9.57 -2.88
CA THR A 186 -1.76 -9.86 -3.62
C THR A 186 -2.53 -8.58 -3.88
N LEU A 187 -2.94 -8.33 -5.13
CA LEU A 187 -3.77 -7.20 -5.52
C LEU A 187 -5.19 -7.68 -5.85
N GLY A 188 -6.19 -6.89 -5.46
CA GLY A 188 -7.62 -7.14 -5.76
C GLY A 188 -8.53 -6.40 -4.78
N ASN A 189 -9.81 -6.76 -4.73
CA ASN A 189 -10.77 -6.20 -3.78
C ASN A 189 -11.22 -7.26 -2.76
N PHE A 190 -10.91 -7.07 -1.48
CA PHE A 190 -11.17 -8.03 -0.40
C PHE A 190 -12.54 -7.84 0.27
N ASN A 191 -13.22 -6.72 -0.02
CA ASN A 191 -14.55 -6.45 0.50
C ASN A 191 -15.61 -7.23 -0.28
N ASN A 192 -16.63 -7.68 0.44
CA ASN A 192 -17.87 -8.18 -0.14
C ASN A 192 -18.66 -7.03 -0.82
N ASP A 193 -19.72 -7.35 -1.55
CA ASP A 193 -20.51 -6.36 -2.29
C ASP A 193 -21.15 -5.31 -1.38
N PHE A 194 -21.56 -5.70 -0.16
CA PHE A 194 -22.15 -4.78 0.81
C PHE A 194 -21.15 -3.71 1.28
N ASN A 195 -19.88 -4.06 1.41
CA ASN A 195 -18.80 -3.18 1.85
C ASN A 195 -18.00 -2.58 0.68
N THR A 196 -18.44 -2.77 -0.57
CA THR A 196 -17.80 -2.21 -1.75
C THR A 196 -18.60 -1.01 -2.24
N GLN A 197 -17.98 0.18 -2.30
CA GLN A 197 -18.65 1.35 -2.84
C GLN A 197 -18.53 1.37 -4.36
N ILE A 198 -19.65 1.59 -5.05
CA ILE A 198 -19.70 1.67 -6.51
C ILE A 198 -20.39 2.96 -6.98
N VAL A 199 -20.02 3.41 -8.18
CA VAL A 199 -20.74 4.46 -8.92
C VAL A 199 -20.98 4.04 -10.36
N TYR A 200 -22.14 4.42 -10.88
CA TYR A 200 -22.47 4.25 -12.28
C TYR A 200 -21.99 5.48 -13.06
N ILE A 201 -21.12 5.24 -14.03
CA ILE A 201 -20.46 6.25 -14.87
C ILE A 201 -20.86 6.04 -16.34
N GLY A 202 -22.04 6.58 -16.65
CA GLY A 202 -22.50 6.87 -18.02
C GLY A 202 -23.19 5.75 -18.79
N ASP A 203 -23.95 6.16 -19.81
CA ASP A 203 -24.57 5.31 -20.82
C ASP A 203 -23.61 5.04 -21.98
N SER A 204 -22.71 4.07 -21.83
CA SER A 204 -22.07 3.49 -23.03
C SER A 204 -23.10 2.64 -23.80
N ILE A 205 -23.26 2.92 -25.09
CA ILE A 205 -24.21 2.25 -25.99
C ILE A 205 -23.77 0.79 -26.27
N ILE A 206 -22.53 0.42 -25.95
CA ILE A 206 -21.87 -0.76 -26.54
C ILE A 206 -21.79 -2.01 -25.64
N SER A 207 -22.01 -1.94 -24.32
CA SER A 207 -22.17 -3.19 -23.53
C SER A 207 -22.83 -2.99 -22.16
N PRO A 208 -23.74 -3.89 -21.72
CA PRO A 208 -24.25 -3.93 -20.36
C PRO A 208 -23.26 -4.59 -19.39
N ASN A 209 -21.97 -4.22 -19.44
CA ASN A 209 -20.98 -4.78 -18.51
C ASN A 209 -21.23 -4.19 -17.12
N PHE A 210 -21.91 -4.94 -16.27
CA PHE A 210 -22.18 -4.60 -14.87
C PHE A 210 -20.98 -4.88 -13.95
N GLU A 211 -19.78 -4.74 -14.47
CA GLU A 211 -18.55 -5.03 -13.75
C GLU A 211 -17.73 -3.75 -13.57
N ALA A 212 -16.92 -3.72 -12.53
CA ALA A 212 -15.88 -2.72 -12.37
C ALA A 212 -14.54 -3.38 -12.72
N TYR A 213 -14.04 -3.09 -13.91
CA TYR A 213 -12.85 -3.73 -14.48
C TYR A 213 -11.73 -2.72 -14.66
N TYR A 214 -10.58 -3.01 -14.07
CA TYR A 214 -9.43 -2.09 -14.05
C TYR A 214 -8.20 -2.74 -14.65
N TYR A 215 -7.49 -1.97 -15.45
CA TYR A 215 -6.10 -2.27 -15.80
C TYR A 215 -5.18 -1.88 -14.64
N ILE A 216 -4.11 -2.65 -14.44
CA ILE A 216 -3.08 -2.41 -13.41
C ILE A 216 -1.70 -2.50 -14.05
N ASP A 217 -0.83 -1.54 -13.72
CA ASP A 217 0.55 -1.48 -14.21
C ASP A 217 1.52 -0.89 -13.16
N ASP A 218 2.82 -1.13 -13.36
CA ASP A 218 3.97 -0.57 -12.64
C ASP A 218 3.87 -0.69 -11.10
N VAL A 219 3.92 -1.94 -10.63
CA VAL A 219 3.75 -2.30 -9.22
C VAL A 219 5.05 -2.16 -8.43
N TYR A 220 5.02 -1.42 -7.33
CA TYR A 220 6.19 -1.13 -6.52
C TYR A 220 6.00 -1.58 -5.08
N VAL A 221 6.98 -2.31 -4.56
CA VAL A 221 7.20 -2.51 -3.12
C VAL A 221 8.67 -2.23 -2.85
N GLY A 222 8.97 -1.30 -1.97
CA GLY A 222 10.35 -1.02 -1.58
C GLY A 222 10.41 -0.25 -0.28
N LEU A 223 11.60 -0.16 0.31
CA LEU A 223 11.81 0.63 1.53
C LEU A 223 11.29 2.05 1.30
N ASP A 224 10.44 2.49 2.23
CA ASP A 224 9.95 3.85 2.25
C ASP A 224 11.11 4.74 2.70
N SER A 225 11.91 5.22 1.75
CA SER A 225 13.11 6.03 2.02
C SER A 225 12.78 7.39 2.66
N THR A 226 11.49 7.71 2.88
CA THR A 226 11.08 8.84 3.72
C THR A 226 11.26 8.60 5.21
N VAL A 227 11.83 7.45 5.62
CA VAL A 227 12.50 7.40 6.91
C VAL A 227 13.69 8.37 6.85
N ASN A 228 13.50 9.58 7.37
CA ASN A 228 14.58 10.41 7.90
C ASN A 228 15.26 9.63 9.03
N ILE A 229 16.04 8.61 8.69
CA ILE A 229 17.14 8.17 9.53
C ILE A 229 18.24 9.19 9.27
N ASN A 230 18.06 10.38 9.84
CA ASN A 230 19.20 11.19 10.21
C ASN A 230 19.87 10.46 11.38
N THR A 231 20.63 9.41 11.10
CA THR A 231 21.57 8.88 12.08
C THR A 231 22.78 9.81 12.25
N GLU A 232 22.94 10.83 11.39
CA GLU A 232 24.05 11.79 11.52
C GLU A 232 23.73 13.26 11.19
N ALA A 233 22.50 13.64 10.83
CA ALA A 233 22.15 15.07 10.92
C ALA A 233 21.86 15.39 12.39
N PRO A 234 22.35 16.49 12.97
CA PRO A 234 21.93 16.91 14.30
C PRO A 234 20.43 17.20 14.21
N SER A 235 19.61 16.19 14.57
CA SER A 235 18.20 16.42 14.80
C SER A 235 18.16 17.54 15.83
N LYS A 236 17.41 18.59 15.52
CA LYS A 236 16.97 19.49 16.57
C LYS A 236 16.19 18.59 17.53
N LYS A 237 16.85 18.20 18.62
CA LYS A 237 16.36 17.23 19.60
C LYS A 237 15.05 17.79 20.15
N GLU A 238 13.92 17.37 19.59
CA GLU A 238 12.62 17.74 20.13
C GLU A 238 12.49 17.02 21.46
N GLU A 239 12.65 17.78 22.54
CA GLU A 239 12.53 17.24 23.89
C GLU A 239 11.05 17.13 24.24
N ILE A 240 10.50 15.93 24.01
CA ILE A 240 9.20 15.56 24.56
C ILE A 240 9.39 15.04 25.98
N THR A 241 8.75 15.72 26.92
CA THR A 241 8.79 15.40 28.35
C THR A 241 7.42 14.88 28.82
N LEU A 242 7.45 13.80 29.61
CA LEU A 242 6.29 13.23 30.28
C LEU A 242 6.51 13.37 31.78
N TYR A 243 5.56 13.96 32.49
CA TYR A 243 5.65 14.12 33.94
C TYR A 243 4.26 14.22 34.59
N PRO A 244 4.10 13.81 35.86
CA PRO A 244 5.05 12.98 36.59
C PRO A 244 5.19 11.58 35.94
N ASN A 245 6.28 10.90 36.23
CA ASN A 245 6.47 9.49 35.87
C ASN A 245 7.35 8.85 36.96
N PRO A 246 6.80 7.95 37.80
CA PRO A 246 5.42 7.40 37.76
C PRO A 246 4.31 8.44 38.03
N ALA A 247 3.07 8.11 37.67
CA ALA A 247 1.89 8.99 37.80
C ALA A 247 0.68 8.26 38.37
N ASN A 248 -0.20 8.99 39.07
CA ASN A 248 -1.42 8.41 39.66
C ASN A 248 -2.66 8.84 38.87
N GLU A 249 -2.94 10.16 38.85
CA GLU A 249 -4.15 10.69 38.23
C GLU A 249 -3.95 11.22 36.82
N ASN A 250 -2.83 11.90 36.56
CA ASN A 250 -2.57 12.57 35.30
C ASN A 250 -1.11 12.44 34.88
N VAL A 251 -0.89 12.31 33.58
CA VAL A 251 0.43 12.48 32.94
C VAL A 251 0.36 13.68 32.01
N PHE A 252 1.21 14.67 32.24
CA PHE A 252 1.38 15.84 31.39
C PHE A 252 2.44 15.57 30.33
N ILE A 253 2.17 16.02 29.12
CA ILE A 253 3.08 15.94 27.99
C ILE A 253 3.38 17.36 27.53
N LYS A 254 4.67 17.67 27.39
CA LYS A 254 5.13 18.94 26.84
C LYS A 254 6.11 18.70 25.70
N THR A 255 5.93 19.45 24.62
CA THR A 255 6.87 19.57 23.50
C THR A 255 7.17 21.04 23.20
N GLU A 256 8.35 21.31 22.65
CA GLU A 256 8.74 22.61 22.13
C GLU A 256 8.22 22.85 20.70
N ASN A 257 7.54 21.87 20.10
CA ASN A 257 6.93 22.00 18.77
C ASN A 257 5.73 22.97 18.78
N SER A 258 5.70 23.86 17.80
CA SER A 258 4.62 24.84 17.60
C SER A 258 3.52 24.34 16.64
N LYS A 259 3.72 23.20 15.97
CA LYS A 259 2.73 22.60 15.06
C LYS A 259 1.96 21.46 15.73
N PRO A 260 0.75 21.14 15.24
CA PRO A 260 -0.05 20.04 15.78
C PRO A 260 0.64 18.69 15.65
N ALA A 261 0.54 17.87 16.68
CA ALA A 261 0.98 16.49 16.76
C ALA A 261 -0.20 15.58 17.14
N GLU A 262 -0.11 14.31 16.76
CA GLU A 262 -1.09 13.29 17.11
C GLU A 262 -0.49 12.30 18.11
N MET A 263 -1.16 12.12 19.24
CA MET A 263 -0.79 11.23 20.33
C MET A 263 -1.66 9.98 20.33
N PHE A 264 -1.02 8.83 20.56
CA PHE A 264 -1.62 7.53 20.77
C PHE A 264 -1.05 6.92 22.05
N VAL A 265 -1.90 6.39 22.93
CA VAL A 265 -1.48 5.76 24.18
C VAL A 265 -1.91 4.31 24.19
N TYR A 266 -0.98 3.41 24.49
CA TYR A 266 -1.21 1.96 24.48
C TYR A 266 -0.90 1.35 25.84
N ASN A 267 -1.66 0.32 26.24
CA ASN A 267 -1.27 -0.54 27.37
C ASN A 267 -0.20 -1.56 26.93
N MET A 268 0.27 -2.41 27.85
CA MET A 268 1.30 -3.42 27.55
C MET A 268 0.85 -4.51 26.57
N GLN A 269 -0.45 -4.73 26.40
CA GLN A 269 -1.03 -5.68 25.45
C GLN A 269 -1.18 -5.08 24.04
N GLY A 270 -0.79 -3.80 23.85
CA GLY A 270 -0.92 -3.10 22.58
C GLY A 270 -2.32 -2.55 22.30
N CYS A 271 -3.26 -2.61 23.26
CA CYS A 271 -4.57 -2.00 23.11
C CYS A 271 -4.45 -0.47 23.17
N LEU A 272 -5.07 0.22 22.20
CA LEU A 272 -5.15 1.68 22.17
C LEU A 272 -6.10 2.18 23.27
N MET A 273 -5.57 2.92 24.23
CA MET A 273 -6.30 3.50 25.37
C MET A 273 -6.76 4.93 25.10
N LEU A 274 -5.98 5.71 24.35
CA LEU A 274 -6.29 7.12 24.03
C LEU A 274 -5.70 7.53 22.68
N ARG A 275 -6.44 8.35 21.95
CA ARG A 275 -5.96 9.09 20.77
C ARG A 275 -6.37 10.56 20.89
N GLN A 276 -5.42 11.48 20.71
CA GLN A 276 -5.68 12.92 20.83
C GLN A 276 -4.72 13.74 19.97
N ARG A 277 -5.18 14.90 19.47
CA ARG A 277 -4.31 15.91 18.86
C ARG A 277 -3.96 17.01 19.86
N PHE A 278 -2.72 17.46 19.85
CA PHE A 278 -2.22 18.56 20.70
C PHE A 278 -1.14 19.35 19.98
N THR A 279 -0.79 20.55 20.48
CA THR A 279 0.26 21.38 19.88
C THR A 279 1.49 21.44 20.78
N LYS A 280 1.42 22.17 21.90
CA LYS A 280 2.56 22.34 22.83
C LYS A 280 2.45 21.48 24.07
N ASN A 281 1.25 21.32 24.59
CA ASN A 281 0.99 20.57 25.81
C ASN A 281 -0.34 19.82 25.73
N THR A 282 -0.44 18.75 26.51
CA THR A 282 -1.68 18.03 26.79
C THR A 282 -1.53 17.25 28.09
N ASN A 283 -2.61 16.67 28.59
CA ASN A 283 -2.60 15.70 29.68
C ASN A 283 -3.36 14.43 29.30
N ILE A 284 -2.99 13.34 29.94
CA ILE A 284 -3.70 12.06 29.92
C ILE A 284 -4.33 11.89 31.30
N ASN A 285 -5.66 11.81 31.36
CA ASN A 285 -6.36 11.43 32.59
C ASN A 285 -6.32 9.90 32.74
N LEU A 286 -5.80 9.43 33.87
CA LEU A 286 -5.57 8.04 34.18
C LEU A 286 -6.58 7.46 35.17
N GLN A 287 -7.56 8.24 35.65
CA GLN A 287 -8.44 7.84 36.76
C GLN A 287 -9.08 6.46 36.55
N ASP A 288 -9.53 6.16 35.33
CA ASP A 288 -10.21 4.91 34.98
C ASP A 288 -9.28 3.81 34.43
N TRP A 289 -7.96 4.03 34.46
CA TRP A 289 -6.99 3.11 33.86
C TRP A 289 -6.40 2.17 34.94
N PRO A 290 -6.18 0.88 34.66
CA PRO A 290 -5.49 0.00 35.61
C PRO A 290 -4.07 0.47 35.93
N ALA A 291 -3.54 0.16 37.13
CA ALA A 291 -2.12 0.35 37.40
C ALA A 291 -1.29 -0.50 36.41
N GLY A 292 -0.17 0.04 35.92
CA GLY A 292 0.62 -0.63 34.89
C GLY A 292 1.48 0.28 34.04
N VAL A 293 2.10 -0.29 33.01
CA VAL A 293 2.99 0.43 32.09
C VAL A 293 2.26 0.77 30.80
N TYR A 294 2.46 2.01 30.34
CA TYR A 294 1.85 2.54 29.13
C TYR A 294 2.89 3.14 28.19
N TYR A 295 2.62 3.04 26.89
CA TYR A 295 3.44 3.62 25.83
C TYR A 295 2.69 4.76 25.15
N VAL A 296 3.33 5.93 25.09
CA VAL A 296 2.85 7.11 24.39
C VAL A 296 3.62 7.24 23.08
N LYS A 297 2.94 7.09 21.96
CA LYS A 297 3.45 7.35 20.61
C LYS A 297 2.94 8.71 20.16
N ILE A 298 3.85 9.61 19.82
CA ILE A 298 3.54 10.94 19.30
C ILE A 298 4.06 11.01 17.86
N VAL A 299 3.17 11.38 16.94
CA VAL A 299 3.47 11.59 15.53
C VAL A 299 3.39 13.09 15.25
N SER A 300 4.53 13.70 14.93
CA SER A 300 4.62 15.10 14.55
C SER A 300 5.35 15.24 13.21
N GLU A 301 5.44 16.45 12.68
CA GLU A 301 6.24 16.72 11.49
C GLU A 301 7.73 16.41 11.66
N ASN A 302 8.23 16.45 12.90
CA ASN A 302 9.63 16.18 13.23
C ASN A 302 9.91 14.69 13.42
N GLY A 303 8.88 13.84 13.34
CA GLY A 303 9.01 12.39 13.36
C GLY A 303 8.07 11.71 14.35
N ILE A 304 8.42 10.46 14.66
CA ILE A 304 7.68 9.62 15.60
C ILE A 304 8.49 9.49 16.89
N PHE A 305 7.87 9.81 18.01
CA PHE A 305 8.48 9.73 19.33
C PHE A 305 7.71 8.74 20.18
N VAL A 306 8.42 7.82 20.83
CA VAL A 306 7.84 6.88 21.79
C VAL A 306 8.39 7.15 23.17
N ARG A 307 7.51 7.21 24.17
CA ARG A 307 7.84 7.37 25.59
C ARG A 307 7.05 6.37 26.41
N LYS A 308 7.60 5.97 27.55
CA LYS A 308 6.97 5.07 28.50
C LYS A 308 6.65 5.83 29.77
N PHE A 309 5.47 5.60 30.36
CA PHE A 309 5.18 5.98 31.74
C PHE A 309 4.58 4.82 32.52
N ALA A 310 4.69 4.87 33.84
CA ALA A 310 4.05 3.93 34.75
C ALA A 310 2.90 4.63 35.49
N LYS A 311 1.74 3.97 35.55
CA LYS A 311 0.64 4.32 36.44
C LYS A 311 0.80 3.54 37.76
N GLU A 312 0.83 4.24 38.88
CA GLU A 312 0.73 3.65 40.23
C GLU A 312 -0.72 3.62 40.73
N GLU A 313 -0.97 2.83 41.78
CA GLU A 313 -2.29 2.72 42.43
C GLU A 313 -2.74 4.03 43.09
#